data_AF-A0A2C5XV24-F1
#
_entry.id   AF-A0A2C5XV24-F1
#
_cell.length_a   1.000
_cell.length_b   1.000
_cell.length_c   1.000
_cell.angle_alpha   90.00
_cell.angle_beta   90.00
_cell.angle_gamma   90.00
#
_symmetry.space_group_name_H-M   'P 1'
#
loop_
_entity.id
_entity.type
_entity.pdbx_description
1 polymer ?
#
loop_
_entity_poly.entity_id
_entity_poly.type
_entity_poly.pdbx_seq_one_letter_code
_entity_poly.pdbx_strand_id
1 'polypeptide(L)'
;MVHEQVKIIGDFLAFIGNKMAHCDVWRDVSDAEFDNAREGMEKLVMNRLYTQTFSPAIPSPKPVPGAKPKRKGGDVPMGPGRRGQHQEDMERDDILTQKINIYGWVREEHLDIPAIGESGRRFLKLAQQELLKIKAYRAPRDKIICVLNCSKVITGLLKHNKSDSSADSFMPLLIYVVLQSNPEHLVSNEN
;
A
#
# COMPACT_ATOMS: atom_id res chain seq x y z
N MET A 1 -9.82 1.56 -17.33
CA MET A 1 -10.44 0.76 -16.25
C MET A 1 -9.99 1.20 -14.86
N VAL A 2 -8.77 0.91 -14.37
CA VAL A 2 -8.37 1.37 -13.01
C VAL A 2 -8.30 2.89 -12.90
N HIS A 3 -7.70 3.59 -13.88
CA HIS A 3 -7.73 5.06 -13.91
C HIS A 3 -9.15 5.65 -13.87
N GLU A 4 -10.13 4.97 -14.49
CA GLU A 4 -11.53 5.38 -14.44
C GLU A 4 -12.13 5.13 -13.05
N GLN A 5 -11.80 4.01 -12.39
CA GLN A 5 -12.21 3.76 -11.00
C GLN A 5 -11.68 4.85 -10.07
N VAL A 6 -10.38 5.17 -10.16
CA VAL A 6 -9.75 6.25 -9.37
C VAL A 6 -10.45 7.58 -9.62
N LYS A 7 -10.68 7.92 -10.89
CA LYS A 7 -11.38 9.14 -11.27
C LYS A 7 -12.80 9.19 -10.71
N ILE A 8 -13.59 8.13 -10.88
CA ILE A 8 -14.98 8.07 -10.39
C ILE A 8 -15.04 8.21 -8.87
N ILE A 9 -14.16 7.51 -8.15
CA ILE A 9 -14.10 7.60 -6.68
C ILE A 9 -13.68 9.00 -6.25
N GLY A 10 -12.65 9.58 -6.88
CA GLY A 10 -12.20 10.94 -6.61
C GLY A 10 -13.28 11.99 -6.87
N ASP A 11 -13.95 11.91 -8.02
CA ASP A 11 -15.06 12.78 -8.40
C ASP A 11 -16.22 12.66 -7.40
N PHE A 12 -16.55 11.44 -6.95
CA PHE A 12 -17.56 11.21 -5.92
C PHE A 12 -17.17 11.82 -4.57
N LEU A 13 -15.92 11.62 -4.11
CA LEU A 13 -15.43 12.17 -2.84
C LEU A 13 -15.41 13.71 -2.86
N ALA A 14 -15.05 14.32 -4.00
CA ALA A 14 -15.13 15.76 -4.18
C ALA A 14 -16.59 16.25 -4.17
N PHE A 15 -17.48 15.57 -4.90
CA PHE A 15 -18.90 15.89 -4.92
C PHE A 15 -19.54 15.81 -3.54
N ILE A 16 -19.33 14.71 -2.80
CA ILE A 16 -19.93 14.53 -1.48
C ILE A 16 -19.31 15.49 -0.46
N GLY A 17 -18.01 15.75 -0.54
CA GLY A 17 -17.35 16.74 0.32
C GLY A 17 -17.95 18.13 0.15
N ASN A 18 -18.21 18.56 -1.09
CA ASN A 18 -18.91 19.82 -1.36
C ASN A 18 -20.34 19.81 -0.79
N LYS A 19 -21.07 18.70 -0.91
CA LYS A 19 -22.42 18.58 -0.32
C LYS A 19 -22.40 18.60 1.20
N MET A 20 -21.43 17.94 1.83
CA MET A 20 -21.24 17.96 3.29
C MET A 20 -21.05 19.38 3.81
N ALA A 21 -20.27 20.21 3.11
CA ALA A 21 -20.03 21.61 3.52
C ALA A 21 -21.32 22.46 3.57
N HIS A 22 -22.39 22.06 2.87
CA HIS A 22 -23.68 22.75 2.88
C HIS A 22 -24.66 22.21 3.93
N CYS A 23 -24.29 21.15 4.66
CA CYS A 23 -25.15 20.57 5.69
C CYS A 23 -24.96 21.29 7.02
N ASP A 24 -26.07 21.62 7.68
CA ASP A 24 -26.08 22.35 8.95
C ASP A 24 -25.24 21.69 10.06
N VAL A 25 -25.11 20.36 10.03
CA VAL A 25 -24.32 19.57 10.98
C VAL A 25 -22.84 19.98 11.00
N TRP A 26 -22.32 20.53 9.90
CA TRP A 26 -20.91 20.91 9.76
C TRP A 26 -20.71 22.43 9.71
N ARG A 27 -21.74 23.23 10.04
CA ARG A 27 -21.68 24.69 9.92
C ARG A 27 -20.65 25.32 10.85
N ASP A 28 -20.56 24.80 12.07
CA ASP A 28 -19.79 25.41 13.16
C ASP A 28 -18.56 24.57 13.56
N VAL A 29 -18.21 23.54 12.77
CA VAL A 29 -17.01 22.74 13.01
C VAL A 29 -15.77 23.42 12.44
N SER A 30 -14.61 23.16 13.03
CA SER A 30 -13.34 23.65 12.47
C SER A 30 -12.95 22.95 11.16
N ASP A 31 -12.11 23.58 10.35
CA ASP A 31 -11.57 22.98 9.12
C ASP A 31 -10.92 21.61 9.38
N ALA A 32 -10.19 21.48 10.50
CA ALA A 32 -9.55 20.22 10.90
C ALA A 32 -10.57 19.11 11.23
N GLU A 33 -11.67 19.45 11.91
CA GLU A 33 -12.74 18.49 12.18
C GLU A 33 -13.49 18.10 10.90
N PHE A 34 -13.68 19.05 9.99
CA PHE A 34 -14.29 18.79 8.69
C PHE A 34 -13.41 17.89 7.82
N ASP A 35 -12.10 18.11 7.78
CA ASP A 35 -11.15 17.26 7.07
C ASP A 35 -11.15 15.82 7.64
N ASN A 36 -11.15 15.68 8.97
CA ASN A 36 -11.32 14.37 9.61
C ASN A 36 -12.63 13.67 9.20
N ALA A 37 -13.73 14.42 9.04
CA ALA A 37 -14.99 13.87 8.58
C ALA A 37 -14.92 13.43 7.10
N ARG A 38 -14.24 14.19 6.23
CA ARG A 38 -14.00 13.81 4.83
C ARG A 38 -13.14 12.56 4.71
N GLU A 39 -12.15 12.41 5.57
CA GLU A 39 -11.34 11.19 5.67
C GLU A 39 -12.18 9.99 6.12
N GLY A 40 -13.08 10.19 7.09
CA GLY A 40 -14.06 9.19 7.49
C GLY A 40 -14.93 8.75 6.31
N MET A 41 -15.34 9.68 5.45
CA MET A 41 -16.09 9.38 4.22
C MET A 41 -15.27 8.54 3.23
N GLU A 42 -14.02 8.91 2.95
CA GLU A 42 -13.12 8.10 2.11
C GLU A 42 -12.99 6.69 2.67
N LYS A 43 -12.73 6.57 3.98
CA LYS A 43 -12.60 5.29 4.66
C LYS A 43 -13.85 4.42 4.50
N LEU A 44 -15.05 5.00 4.62
CA LEU A 44 -16.30 4.28 4.40
C LEU A 44 -16.45 3.80 2.96
N VAL A 45 -16.15 4.66 1.98
CA VAL A 45 -16.22 4.33 0.54
C VAL A 45 -15.23 3.22 0.21
N MET A 46 -13.95 3.38 0.58
CA MET A 46 -12.90 2.43 0.27
C MET A 46 -13.09 1.09 0.98
N ASN A 47 -13.65 1.07 2.19
CA ASN A 47 -14.04 -0.18 2.85
C ASN A 47 -15.09 -0.97 2.06
N ARG A 48 -16.05 -0.28 1.43
CA ARG A 48 -17.11 -0.91 0.63
C ARG A 48 -16.61 -1.36 -0.74
N LEU A 49 -15.69 -0.60 -1.35
CA LEU A 49 -15.16 -0.86 -2.68
C LEU A 49 -13.91 -1.75 -2.69
N TYR A 50 -13.36 -2.10 -1.53
CA TYR A 50 -12.10 -2.84 -1.41
C TYR A 50 -11.99 -4.08 -2.30
N THR A 51 -13.04 -4.90 -2.38
CA THR A 51 -13.05 -6.13 -3.21
C THR A 51 -13.12 -5.87 -4.72
N GLN A 52 -13.26 -4.62 -5.13
CA GLN A 52 -13.38 -4.16 -6.52
C GLN A 52 -12.19 -3.29 -6.94
N THR A 53 -11.45 -2.73 -5.98
CA THR A 53 -10.37 -1.77 -6.22
C THR A 53 -9.00 -2.26 -5.76
N PHE A 54 -8.92 -3.15 -4.77
CA PHE A 54 -7.64 -3.70 -4.32
C PHE A 54 -7.31 -4.98 -5.10
N SER A 55 -6.25 -4.93 -5.91
CA SER A 55 -5.88 -5.99 -6.88
C SER A 55 -5.87 -7.42 -6.28
N PRO A 56 -5.32 -7.68 -5.08
CA PRO A 56 -5.38 -9.00 -4.43
C PRO A 56 -6.77 -9.45 -3.98
N ALA A 57 -7.68 -8.51 -3.68
CA ALA A 57 -9.04 -8.82 -3.27
C ALA A 57 -10.01 -9.07 -4.44
N ILE A 58 -9.61 -8.73 -5.67
CA ILE A 58 -10.40 -8.98 -6.87
C ILE A 58 -10.18 -10.42 -7.33
N PRO A 59 -11.24 -11.25 -7.47
CA PRO A 59 -11.10 -12.64 -7.86
C PRO A 59 -10.43 -12.81 -9.24
N SER A 60 -9.57 -13.81 -9.37
CA SER A 60 -9.02 -14.19 -10.68
C SER A 60 -10.15 -14.61 -11.63
N PRO A 61 -10.05 -14.27 -12.92
CA PRO A 61 -11.06 -14.64 -13.89
C PRO A 61 -11.08 -16.16 -14.05
N LYS A 62 -12.27 -16.78 -14.05
CA LYS A 62 -12.44 -18.23 -14.19
C LYS A 62 -12.85 -18.60 -15.62
N PRO A 63 -12.46 -19.75 -16.18
CA PRO A 63 -12.95 -20.19 -17.49
C PRO A 63 -14.48 -20.21 -17.53
N VAL A 64 -15.07 -19.73 -18.62
CA VAL A 64 -16.54 -19.76 -18.78
C VAL A 64 -16.98 -21.23 -18.89
N PRO A 65 -17.93 -21.69 -18.06
CA PRO A 65 -18.41 -23.07 -18.12
C PRO A 65 -18.90 -23.45 -19.52
N GLY A 66 -18.38 -24.54 -20.08
CA GLY A 66 -18.74 -25.02 -21.41
C GLY A 66 -18.11 -24.25 -22.59
N ALA A 67 -17.33 -23.20 -22.34
CA ALA A 67 -16.64 -22.48 -23.42
C ALA A 67 -15.47 -23.32 -23.97
N LYS A 68 -15.41 -23.44 -25.30
CA LYS A 68 -14.30 -24.07 -26.01
C LYS A 68 -13.39 -23.00 -26.61
N PRO A 69 -12.10 -23.29 -26.80
CA PRO A 69 -11.21 -22.45 -27.58
C PRO A 69 -11.81 -22.12 -28.95
N LYS A 70 -11.75 -20.86 -29.37
CA LYS A 70 -12.21 -20.46 -30.71
C LYS A 70 -11.41 -21.12 -31.84
N ARG A 71 -10.19 -21.60 -31.54
CA ARG A 71 -9.28 -22.28 -32.48
C ARG A 71 -8.55 -23.42 -31.77
N LYS A 72 -8.12 -24.44 -32.53
CA LYS A 72 -7.34 -25.56 -32.00
C LYS A 72 -6.02 -25.02 -31.39
N GLY A 73 -5.86 -25.15 -30.07
CA GLY A 73 -4.71 -24.61 -29.33
C GLY A 73 -4.85 -23.16 -28.84
N GLY A 74 -6.02 -22.52 -28.99
CA GLY A 74 -6.27 -21.18 -28.44
C GLY A 74 -6.70 -21.20 -26.96
N ASP A 75 -6.65 -20.03 -26.32
CA ASP A 75 -7.08 -19.89 -24.93
C ASP A 75 -8.60 -20.03 -24.76
N VAL A 76 -9.00 -20.57 -23.61
CA VAL A 76 -10.40 -20.67 -23.21
C VAL A 76 -10.91 -19.28 -22.83
N PRO A 77 -12.09 -18.85 -23.31
CA PRO A 77 -12.69 -17.60 -22.87
C PRO A 77 -12.85 -17.56 -21.34
N MET A 78 -12.28 -16.52 -20.73
CA MET A 78 -12.36 -16.30 -19.30
C MET A 78 -13.57 -15.42 -18.95
N GLY A 79 -14.23 -15.76 -17.85
CA GLY A 79 -15.33 -15.01 -17.24
C GLY A 79 -14.88 -13.74 -16.53
N PRO A 80 -15.80 -13.00 -15.89
CA PRO A 80 -15.48 -11.76 -15.20
C PRO A 80 -14.47 -12.01 -14.06
N GLY A 81 -13.70 -10.98 -13.74
CA GLY A 81 -12.67 -11.03 -12.70
C GLY A 81 -11.56 -10.02 -12.96
N ARG A 82 -10.47 -10.18 -12.22
CA ARG A 82 -9.26 -9.37 -12.30
C ARG A 82 -8.66 -9.38 -13.71
N ARG A 83 -8.38 -8.19 -14.26
CA ARG A 83 -7.84 -8.00 -15.61
C ARG A 83 -7.06 -6.68 -15.69
N GLY A 84 -6.27 -6.52 -16.76
CA GLY A 84 -5.52 -5.29 -17.02
C GLY A 84 -4.57 -4.95 -15.87
N GLN A 85 -4.54 -3.68 -15.47
CA GLN A 85 -3.63 -3.19 -14.42
C GLN A 85 -3.70 -3.98 -13.11
N HIS A 86 -4.89 -4.43 -12.66
CA HIS A 86 -4.96 -5.26 -11.46
C HIS A 86 -4.24 -6.62 -11.59
N GLN A 87 -4.20 -7.18 -12.81
CA GLN A 87 -3.45 -8.40 -13.07
C GLN A 87 -1.95 -8.11 -13.11
N GLU A 88 -1.54 -6.97 -13.70
CA GLU A 88 -0.14 -6.53 -13.69
C GLU A 88 0.38 -6.26 -12.26
N ASP A 89 -0.45 -5.69 -11.38
CA ASP A 89 -0.05 -5.44 -9.98
C ASP A 89 0.27 -6.75 -9.25
N MET A 90 -0.55 -7.80 -9.46
CA MET A 90 -0.30 -9.12 -8.90
C MET A 90 0.99 -9.75 -9.43
N GLU A 91 1.25 -9.62 -10.72
CA GLU A 91 2.51 -10.09 -11.33
C GLU A 91 3.71 -9.34 -10.77
N ARG A 92 3.59 -8.01 -10.59
CA ARG A 92 4.63 -7.19 -9.97
C ARG A 92 4.84 -7.52 -8.50
N ASP A 93 3.76 -7.81 -7.75
CA ASP A 93 3.84 -8.29 -6.37
C ASP A 93 4.61 -9.62 -6.29
N ASP A 94 4.27 -10.60 -7.13
CA ASP A 94 4.94 -11.89 -7.17
C ASP A 94 6.43 -11.73 -7.51
N ILE A 95 6.75 -10.92 -8.52
CA ILE A 95 8.14 -10.61 -8.90
C ILE A 95 8.89 -9.94 -7.75
N LEU A 96 8.25 -8.99 -7.06
CA LEU A 96 8.87 -8.29 -5.93
C LEU A 96 9.14 -9.25 -4.77
N THR A 97 8.17 -10.06 -4.38
CA THR A 97 8.33 -11.07 -3.32
C THR A 97 9.44 -12.07 -3.68
N GLN A 98 9.50 -12.55 -4.92
CA GLN A 98 10.59 -13.41 -5.38
C GLN A 98 11.96 -12.73 -5.27
N LYS A 99 12.07 -11.47 -5.70
CA LYS A 99 13.31 -10.69 -5.58
C LYS A 99 13.72 -10.52 -4.12
N ILE A 100 12.81 -10.14 -3.25
CA ILE A 100 13.09 -9.97 -1.81
C ILE A 100 13.64 -11.28 -1.22
N ASN A 101 13.02 -12.42 -1.56
CA ASN A 101 13.50 -13.74 -1.10
C ASN A 101 14.91 -14.07 -1.60
N ILE A 102 15.23 -13.76 -2.87
CA ILE A 102 16.57 -13.94 -3.43
C ILE A 102 17.61 -13.07 -2.69
N TYR A 103 17.22 -11.86 -2.29
CA TYR A 103 18.08 -10.93 -1.54
C TYR A 103 17.98 -11.08 -0.02
N GLY A 104 17.36 -12.14 0.50
CA GLY A 104 17.20 -12.37 1.95
C GLY A 104 18.53 -12.51 2.73
N TRP A 105 19.65 -12.72 2.03
CA TRP A 105 20.98 -12.79 2.62
C TRP A 105 21.62 -11.41 2.88
N VAL A 106 21.02 -10.32 2.38
CA VAL A 106 21.55 -8.95 2.51
C VAL A 106 21.58 -8.52 3.98
N ARG A 107 22.73 -7.99 4.40
CA ARG A 107 23.02 -7.48 5.75
C ARG A 107 23.17 -5.97 5.70
N GLU A 108 23.19 -5.35 6.88
CA GLU A 108 23.36 -3.90 7.04
C GLU A 108 24.61 -3.37 6.29
N GLU A 109 25.73 -4.08 6.42
CA GLU A 109 27.01 -3.70 5.80
C GLU A 109 27.01 -3.70 4.27
N HIS A 110 26.11 -4.47 3.62
CA HIS A 110 26.00 -4.49 2.15
C HIS A 110 25.25 -3.27 1.60
N LEU A 111 24.60 -2.50 2.48
CA LEU A 111 23.85 -1.29 2.15
C LEU A 111 24.52 -0.04 2.74
N ASP A 112 25.81 -0.13 3.11
CA ASP A 112 26.56 0.95 3.75
C ASP A 112 25.93 1.45 5.07
N ILE A 113 25.17 0.60 5.76
CA ILE A 113 24.58 0.94 7.05
C ILE A 113 25.62 0.68 8.15
N PRO A 114 25.99 1.69 8.97
CA PRO A 114 26.94 1.52 10.05
C PRO A 114 26.48 0.48 11.07
N ALA A 115 27.43 -0.16 11.77
CA ALA A 115 27.11 -1.18 12.77
C ALA A 115 26.11 -0.67 13.83
N ILE A 116 24.98 -1.36 13.94
CA ILE A 116 23.88 -0.97 14.82
C ILE A 116 23.93 -1.83 16.10
N GLY A 117 23.98 -1.16 17.25
CA GLY A 117 23.87 -1.81 18.56
C GLY A 117 22.49 -2.41 18.83
N GLU A 118 22.32 -3.05 19.99
CA GLU A 118 21.05 -3.71 20.35
C GLU A 118 19.84 -2.75 20.32
N SER A 119 20.03 -1.51 20.78
CA SER A 119 18.99 -0.48 20.75
C SER A 119 18.51 -0.21 19.33
N GLY A 120 19.42 -0.03 18.37
CA GLY A 120 19.03 0.25 17.00
C GLY A 120 18.42 -0.96 16.27
N ARG A 121 18.81 -2.20 16.63
CA ARG A 121 18.07 -3.39 16.16
C ARG A 121 16.62 -3.40 16.61
N ARG A 122 16.32 -2.88 17.81
CA ARG A 122 14.93 -2.69 18.27
C ARG A 122 14.18 -1.68 17.40
N PHE A 123 14.81 -0.57 17.03
CA PHE A 123 14.20 0.39 16.08
C PHE A 123 13.90 -0.25 14.72
N LEU A 124 14.85 -1.01 14.15
CA LEU A 124 14.62 -1.70 12.88
C LEU A 124 13.44 -2.68 12.96
N LYS A 125 13.36 -3.46 14.04
CA LYS A 125 12.22 -4.37 14.27
C LYS A 125 10.90 -3.60 14.41
N LEU A 126 10.89 -2.46 15.09
CA LEU A 126 9.71 -1.60 15.20
C LEU A 126 9.30 -1.04 13.83
N ALA A 127 10.25 -0.59 13.01
CA ALA A 127 9.97 -0.09 11.66
C ALA A 127 9.34 -1.18 10.78
N GLN A 128 9.88 -2.40 10.82
CA GLN A 128 9.29 -3.57 10.14
C GLN A 128 7.86 -3.83 10.62
N GLN A 129 7.62 -3.77 11.94
CA GLN A 129 6.28 -3.96 12.51
C GLN A 129 5.29 -2.88 12.07
N GLU A 130 5.70 -1.61 12.01
CA GLU A 130 4.85 -0.54 11.50
C GLU A 130 4.51 -0.75 10.02
N LEU A 131 5.48 -1.11 9.19
CA LEU A 131 5.27 -1.36 7.76
C LEU A 131 4.32 -2.55 7.52
N LEU A 132 4.50 -3.65 8.26
CA LEU A 132 3.67 -4.86 8.12
C LEU A 132 2.19 -4.63 8.46
N LYS A 133 1.83 -3.55 9.15
CA LYS A 133 0.42 -3.20 9.41
C LYS A 133 -0.33 -2.77 8.15
N ILE A 134 0.36 -2.44 7.05
CA ILE A 134 -0.26 -1.96 5.81
C ILE A 134 -1.37 -2.90 5.29
N LYS A 135 -1.22 -4.21 5.51
CA LYS A 135 -2.22 -5.22 5.11
C LYS A 135 -3.47 -5.26 5.98
N ALA A 136 -3.41 -4.70 7.19
CA ALA A 136 -4.54 -4.67 8.11
C ALA A 136 -5.57 -3.57 7.77
N TYR A 137 -5.18 -2.62 6.92
CA TYR A 137 -6.00 -1.48 6.56
C TYR A 137 -6.52 -1.56 5.13
N ARG A 138 -7.70 -0.99 4.89
CA ARG A 138 -8.33 -0.91 3.57
C ARG A 138 -8.32 0.50 2.99
N ALA A 139 -8.40 1.51 3.86
CA ALA A 139 -8.37 2.90 3.44
C ALA A 139 -6.95 3.32 3.03
N PRO A 140 -6.76 4.02 1.90
CA PRO A 140 -5.46 4.49 1.43
C PRO A 140 -4.71 5.30 2.48
N ARG A 141 -5.40 6.23 3.16
CA ARG A 141 -4.79 7.04 4.21
C ARG A 141 -4.21 6.22 5.36
N ASP A 142 -4.95 5.21 5.84
CA ASP A 142 -4.48 4.33 6.93
C ASP A 142 -3.24 3.52 6.50
N LYS A 143 -3.18 3.10 5.22
CA LYS A 143 -1.99 2.44 4.64
C LYS A 143 -0.79 3.38 4.61
N ILE A 144 -0.97 4.62 4.16
CA ILE A 144 0.08 5.66 4.16
C ILE A 144 0.59 5.94 5.58
N ILE A 145 -0.29 5.94 6.58
CA ILE A 145 0.11 6.11 7.98
C ILE A 145 1.09 5.01 8.43
N CYS A 146 0.95 3.77 7.96
CA CYS A 146 1.89 2.69 8.25
C CYS A 146 3.29 3.00 7.70
N VAL A 147 3.36 3.47 6.45
CA VAL A 147 4.61 3.89 5.80
C VAL A 147 5.24 5.07 6.54
N LEU A 148 4.42 6.08 6.89
CA LEU A 148 4.88 7.25 7.65
C LEU A 148 5.40 6.86 9.05
N ASN A 149 4.73 5.94 9.75
CA ASN A 149 5.18 5.46 11.06
C ASN A 149 6.49 4.67 10.94
N CYS A 150 6.63 3.79 9.94
CA CYS A 150 7.89 3.13 9.62
C CYS A 150 9.01 4.16 9.40
N SER A 151 8.77 5.17 8.55
CA SER A 151 9.72 6.25 8.28
C SER A 151 10.08 7.06 9.53
N LYS A 152 9.11 7.36 10.41
CA LYS A 152 9.37 8.04 11.69
C LYS A 152 10.27 7.22 12.61
N VAL A 153 10.09 5.90 12.66
CA VAL A 153 10.94 5.01 13.45
C VAL A 153 12.37 5.00 12.90
N ILE A 154 12.55 4.94 11.57
CA ILE A 154 13.86 5.02 10.91
C ILE A 154 14.54 6.36 11.20
N THR A 155 13.82 7.48 11.07
CA THR A 155 14.36 8.81 11.42
C THR A 155 14.69 8.91 12.91
N GLY A 156 13.92 8.26 13.78
CA GLY A 156 14.21 8.13 15.21
C GLY A 156 15.53 7.39 15.47
N LEU A 157 15.80 6.32 14.73
CA LEU A 157 17.07 5.59 14.78
C LEU A 157 18.26 6.47 14.34
N LEU A 158 18.12 7.19 13.23
CA LEU A 158 19.17 8.10 12.74
C LEU A 158 19.52 9.15 13.81
N LYS A 159 18.51 9.77 14.40
CA LYS A 159 18.68 10.75 15.49
C LYS A 159 19.34 10.13 16.73
N HIS A 160 18.91 8.92 17.12
CA HIS A 160 19.51 8.19 18.25
C HIS A 160 21.02 7.96 18.03
N ASN A 161 21.40 7.63 16.79
CA ASN A 161 22.80 7.39 16.42
C ASN A 161 23.57 8.68 16.10
N LYS A 162 22.96 9.87 16.26
CA LYS A 162 23.53 11.17 15.88
C LYS A 162 23.98 11.24 14.41
N SER A 163 23.33 10.44 13.56
CA SER A 163 23.49 10.48 12.11
C SER A 163 22.59 11.57 11.53
N ASP A 164 22.97 12.09 10.37
CA ASP A 164 22.16 13.03 9.60
C ASP A 164 20.88 12.37 9.09
N SER A 165 19.81 13.15 8.92
CA SER A 165 18.53 12.66 8.38
C SER A 165 18.44 12.87 6.87
N SER A 166 19.57 12.78 6.17
CA SER A 166 19.63 12.89 4.71
C SER A 166 19.01 11.67 4.04
N ALA A 167 18.72 11.80 2.73
CA ALA A 167 18.25 10.66 1.94
C ALA A 167 19.30 9.55 1.88
N ASP A 168 20.58 9.88 1.83
CA ASP A 168 21.69 8.92 1.76
C ASP A 168 21.78 8.07 3.03
N SER A 169 21.47 8.66 4.19
CA SER A 169 21.41 7.93 5.48
C SER A 169 20.08 7.19 5.68
N PHE A 170 18.98 7.70 5.13
CA PHE A 170 17.64 7.14 5.30
C PHE A 170 17.34 5.95 4.36
N MET A 171 17.66 6.10 3.08
CA MET A 171 17.26 5.13 2.04
C MET A 171 17.80 3.72 2.27
N PRO A 172 19.08 3.53 2.67
CA PRO A 172 19.58 2.20 3.01
C PRO A 172 18.79 1.50 4.12
N LEU A 173 18.42 2.24 5.17
CA LEU A 173 17.63 1.70 6.28
C LEU A 173 16.23 1.31 5.82
N LEU A 174 15.58 2.12 4.97
CA LEU A 174 14.27 1.79 4.41
C LEU A 174 14.34 0.54 3.53
N ILE A 175 15.33 0.46 2.63
CA ILE A 175 15.56 -0.72 1.78
C ILE A 175 15.76 -1.96 2.65
N TYR A 176 16.61 -1.86 3.68
CA TYR A 176 16.84 -2.95 4.61
C TYR A 176 15.56 -3.38 5.33
N VAL A 177 14.76 -2.43 5.83
CA VAL A 177 13.48 -2.72 6.49
C VAL A 177 12.51 -3.42 5.53
N VAL A 178 12.39 -2.98 4.28
CA VAL A 178 11.53 -3.62 3.27
C VAL A 178 12.01 -5.03 2.95
N LEU A 179 13.31 -5.23 2.73
CA LEU A 179 13.89 -6.55 2.46
C LEU A 179 13.64 -7.52 3.61
N GLN A 180 13.85 -7.09 4.84
CA GLN A 180 13.73 -7.96 6.02
C GLN A 180 12.27 -8.20 6.43
N SER A 181 11.35 -7.28 6.13
CA SER A 181 9.92 -7.44 6.45
C SER A 181 9.12 -8.15 5.37
N ASN A 182 9.51 -8.03 4.09
CA ASN A 182 8.82 -8.60 2.93
C ASN A 182 7.28 -8.40 2.99
N PRO A 183 6.79 -7.14 3.00
CA PRO A 183 5.37 -6.87 3.15
C PRO A 183 4.56 -7.44 1.98
N GLU A 184 3.49 -8.19 2.30
CA GLU A 184 2.63 -8.83 1.31
C GLU A 184 1.95 -7.79 0.40
N HIS A 185 1.96 -8.07 -0.90
CA HIS A 185 1.29 -7.27 -1.92
C HIS A 185 1.71 -5.80 -1.95
N LEU A 186 3.00 -5.50 -1.71
CA LEU A 186 3.47 -4.11 -1.56
C LEU A 186 3.15 -3.24 -2.79
N VAL A 187 3.28 -3.75 -4.01
CA VAL A 187 2.96 -3.00 -5.23
C VAL A 187 1.48 -2.68 -5.29
N SER A 188 0.62 -3.67 -5.00
CA SER A 188 -0.82 -3.44 -4.93
C SER A 188 -1.26 -2.55 -3.76
N ASN A 189 -0.44 -2.39 -2.72
CA ASN A 189 -0.74 -1.48 -1.60
C ASN A 189 -0.37 -0.03 -1.92
N GLU A 190 0.63 0.20 -2.78
CA GLU A 190 1.09 1.52 -3.21
C GLU A 190 0.28 2.08 -4.39
N ASN A 191 -0.30 1.20 -5.23
CA ASN A 191 -1.15 1.54 -6.38
C ASN A 191 -2.63 1.69 -6.01
#